data_AF-A0A535F1M8-F1
#
_entry.id   AF-A0A535F1M8-F1
#
_cell.length_a   1.000
_cell.length_b   1.000
_cell.length_c   1.000
_cell.angle_alpha   90.00
_cell.angle_beta   90.00
_cell.angle_gamma   90.00
#
_symmetry.space_group_name_H-M   'P 1'
#
loop_
_entity.id
_entity.type
_entity.pdbx_description
1 polymer ?
#
loop_
_entity_poly.entity_id
_entity_poly.type
_entity_poly.pdbx_seq_one_letter_code
_entity_poly.pdbx_strand_id
1 'polypeptide(L)'
;MFYDQTTGAEKPDWTVEMTVIDVDSNEKYDLQIVGGFPLLAQLKEAKRQGEHPDTLRQIADQLRATLPTRYTRAQFQVAKLKGKQVAFLKLVCQFLGVVAAAGQSV
;
A
#
# COMPACT_ATOMS: atom_id res chain seq x y z
N MET A 1 -10.42 4.78 11.79
CA MET A 1 -11.81 4.43 11.42
C MET A 1 -12.50 5.67 10.88
N PHE A 2 -13.05 5.60 9.66
CA PHE A 2 -13.88 6.67 9.11
C PHE A 2 -15.33 6.18 9.13
N TYR A 3 -16.16 6.84 9.94
CA TYR A 3 -17.60 6.58 9.97
C TYR A 3 -18.27 7.47 8.93
N ASP A 4 -19.22 6.90 8.19
CA ASP A 4 -20.13 7.70 7.39
C ASP A 4 -20.99 8.55 8.33
N GLN A 5 -20.83 9.88 8.31
CA GLN A 5 -21.52 10.77 9.24
C GLN A 5 -23.05 10.82 9.04
N THR A 6 -23.56 10.19 7.97
CA THR A 6 -24.98 10.17 7.62
C THR A 6 -25.64 8.85 7.98
N THR A 7 -24.93 7.72 7.86
CA THR A 7 -25.47 6.37 8.09
C THR A 7 -24.86 5.63 9.28
N GLY A 8 -23.77 6.14 9.86
CA GLY A 8 -23.04 5.50 10.95
C GLY A 8 -22.31 4.20 10.56
N ALA A 9 -22.44 3.76 9.30
CA ALA A 9 -21.80 2.56 8.81
C ALA A 9 -20.27 2.74 8.75
N GLU A 10 -19.55 1.73 9.22
CA GLU A 10 -18.11 1.65 9.05
C GLU A 10 -17.79 1.61 7.55
N LYS A 11 -17.11 2.64 7.04
CA LYS A 11 -16.55 2.58 5.70
C LYS A 11 -15.19 1.87 5.80
N PRO A 12 -15.07 0.62 5.33
CA PRO A 12 -13.76 0.00 5.26
C PRO A 12 -12.93 0.79 4.26
N ASP A 13 -11.93 1.51 4.75
CA ASP A 13 -10.90 2.12 3.92
C ASP A 13 -9.71 1.17 3.85
N TRP A 14 -9.54 0.56 2.69
CA TRP A 14 -8.45 -0.36 2.43
C TRP A 14 -7.27 0.44 1.90
N THR A 15 -6.34 0.75 2.79
CA THR A 15 -5.07 1.38 2.45
C THR A 15 -3.94 0.40 2.71
N VAL A 16 -3.00 0.29 1.78
CA VAL A 16 -1.76 -0.47 1.97
C VAL A 16 -0.69 0.50 2.48
N GLU A 17 -0.21 0.26 3.70
CA GLU A 17 0.81 1.06 4.35
C GLU A 17 2.04 0.19 4.62
N MET A 18 3.23 0.71 4.32
CA MET A 18 4.49 -0.01 4.49
C MET A 18 5.56 0.93 5.02
N THR A 19 6.34 0.48 6.00
CA THR A 19 7.56 1.19 6.39
C THR A 19 8.74 0.59 5.64
N VAL A 20 9.50 1.44 4.95
CA VAL A 20 10.70 1.06 4.22
C VAL A 20 11.93 1.75 4.80
N ILE A 21 13.10 1.20 4.52
CA ILE A 21 14.39 1.82 4.82
C ILE A 21 15.02 2.15 3.47
N ASP A 22 15.37 3.42 3.27
CA ASP A 22 16.14 3.83 2.10
C ASP A 22 17.55 3.23 2.18
N VAL A 23 18.02 2.64 1.09
CA VAL A 23 19.28 1.87 1.11
C VAL A 23 20.49 2.80 1.12
N ASP A 24 20.35 4.02 0.61
CA ASP A 24 21.43 4.99 0.45
C ASP A 24 21.55 5.90 1.68
N SER A 25 20.44 6.43 2.19
CA SER A 25 20.43 7.32 3.37
C SER A 25 20.20 6.60 4.70
N ASN A 26 19.80 5.32 4.67
CA ASN A 26 19.42 4.53 5.85
C ASN A 26 18.27 5.17 6.67
N GLU A 27 17.49 6.05 6.04
CA GLU A 27 16.34 6.69 6.66
C GLU A 27 15.08 5.83 6.53
N LYS A 28 14.21 5.92 7.54
CA LYS A 28 12.93 5.22 7.56
C LYS A 28 11.85 6.10 6.96
N TYR A 29 11.07 5.52 6.07
CA TYR A 29 9.95 6.21 5.43
C TYR A 29 8.67 5.39 5.56
N ASP A 30 7.58 6.06 5.90
CA ASP A 30 6.25 5.48 5.84
C ASP A 30 5.64 5.73 4.46
N LEU A 31 5.33 4.64 3.75
CA LEU A 31 4.72 4.66 2.43
C LEU A 31 3.23 4.33 2.50
N GLN A 32 2.43 5.08 1.76
CA GLN A 32 1.07 4.71 1.39
C GLN A 32 1.06 4.28 -0.08
N ILE A 33 0.74 3.02 -0.35
CA ILE A 33 0.70 2.50 -1.72
C ILE A 33 -0.65 2.79 -2.34
N VAL A 34 -0.64 3.49 -3.48
CA VAL A 34 -1.85 3.86 -4.22
C VAL A 34 -2.00 3.18 -5.57
N GLY A 35 -0.97 2.49 -6.05
CA GLY A 35 -0.96 1.79 -7.33
C GLY A 35 0.18 0.79 -7.45
N GLY A 36 0.24 0.08 -8.58
CA GLY A 36 1.27 -0.92 -8.86
C GLY A 36 0.89 -2.36 -8.51
N PHE A 37 -0.22 -2.58 -7.81
CA PHE A 37 -0.79 -3.89 -7.55
C PHE A 37 -2.14 -4.05 -8.27
N PRO A 38 -2.31 -5.02 -9.17
CA PRO A 38 -3.59 -5.28 -9.84
C PRO A 38 -4.73 -5.55 -8.85
N LEU A 39 -4.45 -6.24 -7.74
CA LEU A 39 -5.42 -6.53 -6.68
C LEU A 39 -5.87 -5.27 -5.93
N LEU A 40 -5.00 -4.26 -5.79
CA LEU A 40 -5.37 -2.97 -5.19
C LEU A 40 -6.32 -2.18 -6.09
N ALA A 41 -6.13 -2.24 -7.41
CA ALA A 41 -7.06 -1.65 -8.37
C ALA A 41 -8.43 -2.35 -8.33
N GLN A 42 -8.44 -3.69 -8.31
CA GLN A 42 -9.65 -4.49 -8.16
C GLN A 42 -10.39 -4.19 -6.86
N LEU A 43 -9.68 -4.05 -5.74
CA LEU A 43 -10.29 -3.72 -4.45
C LEU A 43 -10.96 -2.34 -4.45
N LYS A 44 -10.34 -1.34 -5.10
CA LYS A 44 -10.91 0.00 -5.28
C LYS A 44 -12.16 -0.04 -6.17
N GLU A 45 -12.13 -0.83 -7.23
CA GLU A 45 -13.25 -0.99 -8.15
C GLU A 45 -14.43 -1.73 -7.49
N ALA A 46 -14.17 -2.85 -6.81
CA ALA A 46 -15.18 -3.60 -6.06
C ALA A 46 -15.84 -2.72 -4.98
N LYS A 47 -15.05 -1.91 -4.26
CA LYS A 47 -15.58 -0.92 -3.30
C LYS A 47 -16.46 0.14 -3.98
N ARG A 48 -16.08 0.58 -5.20
CA ARG A 48 -16.86 1.56 -5.98
C ARG A 48 -18.16 0.96 -6.51
N GLN A 49 -18.17 -0.32 -6.87
CA GLN A 49 -19.34 -1.04 -7.35
C GLN A 49 -20.30 -1.43 -6.22
N GLY A 50 -19.87 -1.32 -4.95
CA GLY A 50 -20.69 -1.70 -3.80
C GLY A 50 -20.75 -3.20 -3.58
N GLU A 51 -19.69 -3.92 -3.99
CA GLU A 51 -19.57 -5.36 -3.81
C GLU A 51 -19.68 -5.78 -2.33
N HIS A 52 -20.05 -7.04 -2.12
CA HIS A 52 -20.25 -7.59 -0.78
C HIS A 52 -18.95 -7.48 0.07
N PRO A 53 -19.05 -7.16 1.37
CA PRO A 53 -17.87 -7.00 2.24
C PRO A 53 -16.97 -8.24 2.31
N ASP A 54 -17.55 -9.44 2.13
CA ASP A 54 -16.80 -10.70 2.09
C ASP A 54 -15.87 -10.76 0.86
N THR A 55 -16.36 -10.36 -0.31
CA THR A 55 -15.57 -10.25 -1.55
C THR A 55 -14.40 -9.27 -1.37
N LEU A 56 -14.66 -8.11 -0.77
CA LEU A 56 -13.61 -7.11 -0.48
C LEU A 56 -12.53 -7.70 0.44
N ARG A 57 -12.93 -8.48 1.44
CA ARG A 57 -12.01 -9.13 2.37
C ARG A 57 -11.17 -10.21 1.68
N GLN A 58 -11.74 -10.99 0.78
CA GLN A 58 -11.00 -12.00 0.01
C GLN A 58 -9.93 -11.34 -0.89
N ILE A 59 -10.27 -10.27 -1.60
CA ILE A 59 -9.33 -9.53 -2.44
C ILE A 59 -8.20 -8.93 -1.58
N ALA A 60 -8.54 -8.40 -0.39
CA ALA A 60 -7.55 -7.86 0.53
C ALA A 60 -6.58 -8.92 1.09
N ASP A 61 -7.06 -10.13 1.38
CA ASP A 61 -6.22 -11.23 1.84
C ASP A 61 -5.28 -11.72 0.74
N GLN A 62 -5.78 -11.85 -0.50
CA GLN A 62 -4.95 -12.13 -1.67
C GLN A 62 -3.91 -11.03 -1.90
N LEU A 63 -4.30 -9.76 -1.79
CA LEU A 63 -3.38 -8.63 -1.91
C LEU A 63 -2.26 -8.75 -0.87
N ARG A 64 -2.61 -9.04 0.39
CA ARG A 64 -1.64 -9.24 1.48
C ARG A 64 -0.64 -10.36 1.18
N ALA A 65 -1.08 -11.45 0.55
CA ALA A 65 -0.21 -12.54 0.14
C ALA A 65 0.75 -12.15 -1.01
N THR A 66 0.38 -11.18 -1.84
CA THR A 66 1.23 -10.66 -2.93
C THR A 66 2.17 -9.53 -2.52
N LEU A 67 2.00 -8.96 -1.31
CA LEU A 67 2.87 -7.90 -0.84
C LEU A 67 4.30 -8.42 -0.62
N PRO A 68 5.32 -7.58 -0.84
CA PRO A 68 6.71 -7.96 -0.59
C PRO A 68 6.91 -8.45 0.85
N THR A 69 7.62 -9.55 1.02
CA THR A 69 7.99 -10.07 2.34
C THR A 69 9.04 -9.17 3.00
N ARG A 70 9.27 -9.32 4.31
CA ARG A 70 10.26 -8.50 5.03
C ARG A 70 11.63 -8.61 4.37
N TYR A 71 12.38 -7.50 4.38
CA TYR A 71 13.73 -7.38 3.82
C TYR A 71 13.82 -7.57 2.29
N THR A 72 12.68 -7.46 1.59
CA THR A 72 12.67 -7.42 0.12
C THR A 72 13.07 -6.04 -0.38
N ARG A 73 14.05 -5.98 -1.29
CA ARG A 73 14.39 -4.73 -1.99
C ARG A 73 13.33 -4.46 -3.05
N ALA A 74 12.70 -3.29 -2.99
CA ALA A 74 11.62 -2.92 -3.90
C ALA A 74 11.81 -1.51 -4.42
N GLN A 75 11.28 -1.26 -5.62
CA GLN A 75 11.24 0.07 -6.23
C GLN A 75 9.86 0.67 -6.09
N PHE A 76 9.84 1.94 -5.70
CA PHE A 76 8.64 2.73 -5.52
C PHE A 76 8.80 4.06 -6.26
N GLN A 77 7.75 4.48 -6.95
CA GLN A 77 7.66 5.83 -7.51
C GLN A 77 6.85 6.70 -6.56
N VAL A 78 7.47 7.74 -6.00
CA VAL A 78 6.77 8.72 -5.17
C VAL A 78 5.87 9.58 -6.05
N ALA A 79 4.56 9.52 -5.82
CA ALA A 79 3.58 10.34 -6.53
C ALA A 79 3.34 11.68 -5.79
N LYS A 80 3.28 11.64 -4.45
CA LYS A 80 3.10 12.85 -3.62
C LYS A 80 3.56 12.61 -2.19
N LEU A 81 3.86 13.69 -1.48
CA LEU A 81 4.05 13.68 -0.03
C LEU A 81 2.72 14.02 0.66
N LYS A 82 2.39 13.32 1.74
CA LYS A 82 1.20 13.54 2.56
C LYS A 82 1.61 13.72 4.02
N GLY A 83 1.41 14.92 4.55
CA GLY A 83 1.71 15.26 5.95
C GLY A 83 1.68 16.77 6.15
N LYS A 84 1.17 17.23 7.29
CA LYS A 84 1.11 18.68 7.63
C LYS A 84 2.39 19.19 8.32
N GLN A 85 3.24 18.30 8.83
CA GLN A 85 4.48 18.64 9.52
C GLN A 85 5.61 17.70 9.10
N VAL A 86 6.84 18.22 9.08
CA VAL A 86 8.06 17.52 8.63
C VAL A 86 8.30 16.21 9.39
N ALA A 87 7.82 16.11 10.64
CA ALA A 87 7.98 14.93 11.49
C ALA A 87 7.07 13.73 11.15
N PHE A 88 6.03 13.91 10.31
CA PHE A 88 5.07 12.85 9.96
C PHE A 88 4.77 12.83 8.45
N LEU A 89 5.83 12.89 7.64
CA LEU A 89 5.71 12.80 6.18
C LEU A 89 5.44 11.35 5.78
N LYS A 90 4.28 11.11 5.17
CA LYS A 90 3.92 9.85 4.53
C LYS A 90 4.09 9.99 3.02
N LEU A 91 4.92 9.15 2.43
CA LEU A 91 5.14 9.13 0.99
C LEU A 91 4.02 8.34 0.32
N VAL A 92 3.29 8.96 -0.58
CA VAL A 92 2.28 8.27 -1.37
C VAL A 92 2.95 7.76 -2.63
N CYS A 93 3.02 6.44 -2.77
CA CYS A 93 3.85 5.78 -3.77
C CYS A 93 3.06 4.82 -4.66
N GLN A 94 3.57 4.61 -5.85
CA GLN A 94 3.21 3.51 -6.74
C GLN A 94 4.32 2.44 -6.65
N PHE A 95 3.92 1.19 -6.41
CA PHE A 95 4.85 0.07 -6.44
C PHE A 95 5.25 -0.21 -7.89
N LEU A 96 6.56 -0.33 -8.15
CA LEU A 96 7.08 -0.63 -9.49
C LEU A 96 7.53 -2.09 -9.63
N GLY A 97 7.96 -2.72 -8.54
CA GLY A 97 8.39 -4.11 -8.55
C GLY A 97 9.41 -4.43 -7.45
N VAL A 98 9.63 -5.72 -7.23
CA VAL A 98 10.75 -6.23 -6.44
C VAL A 98 12.01 -6.19 -7.29
N VAL A 99 13.09 -5.68 -6.72
CA VAL A 99 14.41 -5.75 -7.32
C VAL A 99 15.05 -7.04 -6.82
N ALA A 100 15.31 -7.98 -7.73
CA ALA A 100 16.14 -9.13 -7.38
C ALA A 100 17.47 -8.62 -6.85
N ALA A 101 17.88 -9.09 -5.67
CA ALA A 101 19.23 -8.86 -5.20
C ALA A 101 20.17 -9.51 -6.23
N ALA A 102 20.90 -8.71 -7.00
CA ALA A 102 22.00 -9.21 -7.81
C ALA A 102 23.05 -9.76 -6.85
N GLY A 103 23.03 -11.07 -6.61
CA GLY A 103 23.88 -11.69 -5.61
C GLY A 103 23.55 -13.14 -5.26
N GLN A 104 23.28 -13.99 -6.24
CA GLN A 104 23.59 -15.41 -6.15
C GLN A 104 24.11 -15.87 -7.52
N SER A 105 25.39 -15.58 -7.74
CA SER A 105 26.19 -16.33 -8.70
C SER A 105 26.64 -17.61 -7.99
N VAL A 106 26.34 -18.74 -8.65
CA VAL A 106 26.90 -20.10 -8.55
C VAL A 106 27.97 -20.33 -7.49
#